data_AF-A0A161XPW2-F1
#
_entry.id   AF-A0A161XPW2-F1
#
_cell.length_a   1.000
_cell.length_b   1.000
_cell.length_c   1.000
_cell.angle_alpha   90.00
_cell.angle_beta   90.00
_cell.angle_gamma   90.00
#
_symmetry.space_group_name_H-M   'P 1'
#
loop_
_entity.id
_entity.type
_entity.pdbx_description
1 polymer ?
#
loop_
_entity_poly.entity_id
_entity_poly.type
_entity_poly.pdbx_seq_one_letter_code
_entity_poly.pdbx_strand_id
1 'polypeptide(L)'
;MIVRKDIAELWNMRDDDYAVMCCNHDYTPVSDTKFLNNVQSKYEKKNWSSVMMFNNARCKALTPEYVNTRSDLELHQFKWLGDDNLIGSLPLVWNHLVEDYPYNPEAALVHYTYGGPYFEEYLDCDYAED
;
A
#
# COMPACT_ATOMS: atom_id res chain seq x y z
N MET A 1 -2.05 -4.79 -9.24
CA MET A 1 -0.62 -4.67 -8.89
C MET A 1 0.14 -5.71 -9.68
N ILE A 2 1.38 -5.41 -10.07
CA ILE A 2 2.28 -6.38 -10.73
C ILE A 2 3.60 -6.39 -9.95
N VAL A 3 4.08 -7.60 -9.61
CA VAL A 3 5.38 -7.80 -8.97
C VAL A 3 6.42 -8.06 -10.07
N ARG A 4 7.50 -7.28 -10.10
CA ARG A 4 8.51 -7.23 -11.17
C ARG A 4 9.89 -7.75 -10.74
N LYS A 5 10.14 -7.90 -9.44
CA LYS A 5 11.37 -8.48 -8.87
C LYS A 5 11.07 -9.70 -8.01
N ASP A 6 12.10 -10.46 -7.68
CA ASP A 6 11.96 -11.66 -6.83
C ASP A 6 11.43 -11.27 -5.45
N ILE A 7 10.26 -11.81 -5.08
CA ILE A 7 9.62 -11.54 -3.79
C ILE A 7 10.49 -11.94 -2.60
N ALA A 8 11.47 -12.82 -2.78
CA ALA A 8 12.45 -13.16 -1.75
C ALA A 8 13.30 -11.95 -1.33
N GLU A 9 13.57 -11.00 -2.24
CA GLU A 9 14.26 -9.75 -1.92
C GLU A 9 13.47 -8.92 -0.90
N LEU A 10 12.15 -8.81 -1.09
CA LEU A 10 11.26 -8.16 -0.12
C LEU A 10 11.27 -8.89 1.23
N TRP A 11 11.15 -10.22 1.19
CA TRP A 11 11.14 -11.05 2.41
C TRP A 11 12.44 -10.95 3.23
N ASN A 12 13.57 -10.74 2.55
CA ASN A 12 14.87 -10.55 3.20
C ASN A 12 14.99 -9.21 3.93
N MET A 13 14.08 -8.27 3.71
CA MET A 13 14.02 -6.97 4.41
C MET A 13 13.25 -7.04 5.73
N ARG A 14 12.69 -8.20 6.10
CA ARG A 14 11.94 -8.35 7.35
C ARG A 14 12.80 -7.99 8.56
N ASP A 15 12.18 -7.30 9.50
CA ASP A 15 12.78 -6.91 10.76
C ASP A 15 11.81 -7.24 11.88
N ASP A 16 12.23 -8.14 12.76
CA ASP A 16 11.41 -8.66 13.86
C ASP A 16 11.17 -7.61 14.95
N ASP A 17 11.86 -6.46 14.92
CA ASP A 17 11.60 -5.34 15.82
C ASP A 17 10.27 -4.63 15.52
N TYR A 18 9.68 -4.84 14.35
CA TYR A 18 8.39 -4.28 13.96
C TYR A 18 7.28 -5.35 13.93
N ALA A 19 6.04 -4.91 14.18
CA ALA A 19 4.87 -5.78 14.04
C ALA A 19 4.42 -5.85 12.57
N VAL A 20 4.47 -4.73 11.86
CA VAL A 20 4.20 -4.65 10.42
C VAL A 20 5.27 -3.78 9.78
N MET A 21 5.69 -4.14 8.56
CA MET A 21 6.49 -3.26 7.72
C MET A 21 5.72 -2.93 6.44
N CYS A 22 5.73 -1.66 6.04
CA CYS A 22 5.03 -1.21 4.83
C CYS A 22 5.75 -0.01 4.19
N CYS A 23 5.33 0.36 2.98
CA CYS A 23 5.84 1.56 2.31
C CYS A 23 5.15 2.80 2.89
N ASN A 24 5.93 3.62 3.60
CA ASN A 24 5.42 4.82 4.26
C ASN A 24 5.32 5.99 3.27
N HIS A 25 4.27 5.97 2.44
CA HIS A 25 4.00 7.01 1.45
C HIS A 25 3.72 8.37 2.10
N ASP A 26 4.46 9.40 1.72
CA ASP A 26 4.04 10.78 1.90
C ASP A 26 3.18 11.19 0.69
N TYR A 27 1.90 10.82 0.75
CA TYR A 27 0.97 11.00 -0.35
C TYR A 27 -0.18 11.92 0.06
N THR A 28 -0.26 13.08 -0.59
CA THR A 28 -1.41 13.98 -0.49
C THR A 28 -2.16 14.00 -1.82
N PRO A 29 -3.42 13.55 -1.86
CA PRO A 29 -4.29 13.68 -3.03
C PRO A 29 -4.28 15.09 -3.64
N VAL A 30 -4.01 15.17 -4.94
CA VAL A 30 -4.06 16.43 -5.71
C VAL A 30 -5.49 16.74 -6.18
N SER A 31 -6.34 15.71 -6.29
CA SER A 31 -7.75 15.81 -6.67
C SER A 31 -8.67 15.32 -5.55
N ASP A 32 -9.86 15.92 -5.45
CA ASP A 32 -10.92 15.50 -4.52
C ASP A 32 -11.85 14.42 -5.13
N THR A 33 -11.64 14.07 -6.41
CA THR A 33 -12.38 13.04 -7.15
C THR A 33 -11.44 12.02 -7.77
N LYS A 34 -11.77 10.74 -7.59
CA LYS A 34 -11.09 9.57 -8.14
C LYS A 34 -11.90 8.96 -9.31
N PHE A 35 -11.43 7.84 -9.86
CA PHE A 35 -12.12 7.02 -10.86
C PHE A 35 -13.61 6.81 -10.50
N LEU A 36 -14.48 6.98 -11.51
CA LEU A 36 -15.96 6.94 -11.40
C LEU A 36 -16.59 7.97 -10.44
N ASN A 37 -16.02 9.18 -10.32
CA ASN A 37 -16.49 10.24 -9.42
C ASN A 37 -16.52 9.87 -7.93
N ASN A 38 -15.77 8.84 -7.53
CA ASN A 38 -15.65 8.50 -6.13
C ASN A 38 -14.89 9.60 -5.38
N VAL A 39 -15.35 9.96 -4.18
CA VAL A 39 -14.71 10.98 -3.36
C VAL A 39 -13.33 10.50 -2.92
N GLN A 40 -12.31 11.32 -3.17
CA GLN A 40 -10.94 11.03 -2.77
C GLN A 40 -10.66 11.59 -1.38
N SER A 41 -10.95 10.80 -0.35
CA SER A 41 -10.70 11.21 1.04
C SER A 41 -9.21 11.38 1.34
N LYS A 42 -8.86 12.46 2.06
CA LYS A 42 -7.54 12.69 2.64
C LYS A 42 -7.53 12.11 4.05
N TYR A 43 -6.60 11.20 4.33
CA TYR A 43 -6.45 10.59 5.64
C TYR A 43 -4.99 10.13 5.83
N GLU A 44 -4.58 10.02 7.10
CA GLU A 44 -3.23 9.58 7.46
C GLU A 44 -2.95 8.16 6.94
N LYS A 45 -1.70 7.88 6.55
CA LYS A 45 -1.25 6.54 6.12
C LYS A 45 -1.98 5.99 4.88
N LYS A 46 -2.49 6.88 4.03
CA LYS A 46 -3.11 6.50 2.76
C LYS A 46 -2.14 5.70 1.90
N ASN A 47 -2.64 4.60 1.34
CA ASN A 47 -1.89 3.62 0.54
C ASN A 47 -0.82 2.81 1.31
N TRP A 48 -0.57 3.04 2.61
CA TRP A 48 0.44 2.28 3.36
C TRP A 48 0.07 0.80 3.52
N SER A 49 -1.23 0.50 3.67
CA SER A 49 -1.74 -0.87 3.87
C SER A 49 -1.94 -1.66 2.57
N SER A 50 -1.40 -1.20 1.45
CA SER A 50 -1.54 -1.89 0.17
C SER A 50 -0.46 -2.95 -0.08
N VAL A 51 0.71 -2.79 0.55
CA VAL A 51 1.75 -3.83 0.65
C VAL A 51 2.24 -3.86 2.09
N MET A 52 2.01 -4.97 2.78
CA MET A 52 2.33 -5.14 4.19
C MET A 52 3.02 -6.47 4.42
N MET A 53 4.13 -6.43 5.17
CA MET A 53 4.78 -7.62 5.70
C MET A 53 4.48 -7.74 7.19
N PHE A 54 3.76 -8.80 7.56
CA PHE A 54 3.31 -9.03 8.93
C PHE A 54 4.29 -9.90 9.71
N ASN A 55 4.66 -9.44 10.90
CA ASN A 55 5.17 -10.32 11.96
C ASN A 55 3.99 -10.95 12.70
N ASN A 56 3.52 -12.10 12.22
CA ASN A 56 2.35 -12.79 12.77
C ASN A 56 2.53 -13.23 14.24
N ALA A 57 3.76 -13.26 14.78
CA ALA A 57 3.99 -13.50 16.20
C ALA A 57 3.55 -12.30 17.06
N ARG A 58 3.65 -11.07 16.52
CA ARG A 58 3.27 -9.82 17.18
C ARG A 58 1.87 -9.32 16.78
N CYS A 59 1.41 -9.62 15.57
CA CYS A 59 0.09 -9.21 15.07
C CYS A 59 -1.03 -10.16 15.52
N LYS A 60 -1.56 -9.95 16.74
CA LYS A 60 -2.64 -10.78 17.31
C LYS A 60 -4.01 -10.08 17.41
N ALA A 61 -4.08 -8.78 17.13
CA ALA A 61 -5.30 -7.98 17.33
C ALA A 61 -6.36 -8.16 16.22
N LEU A 62 -5.94 -8.55 15.01
CA LEU A 62 -6.81 -8.67 13.82
C LEU A 62 -7.63 -9.97 13.83
N THR A 63 -8.50 -10.14 14.82
CA THR A 63 -9.47 -11.24 14.85
C THR A 63 -10.60 -10.99 13.84
N PRO A 64 -11.34 -12.04 13.40
CA PRO A 64 -12.52 -11.84 12.54
C PRO A 64 -13.55 -10.87 13.15
N GLU A 65 -13.78 -10.96 14.46
CA GLU A 65 -14.66 -10.02 15.17
C GLU A 65 -14.14 -8.59 15.11
N TYR A 66 -12.84 -8.37 15.33
CA TYR A 66 -12.23 -7.05 15.26
C TYR A 66 -12.36 -6.48 13.84
N VAL A 67 -11.97 -7.24 12.81
CA VAL A 67 -12.02 -6.77 11.41
C VAL A 67 -13.45 -6.43 10.98
N ASN A 68 -14.45 -7.23 11.39
CA ASN A 68 -15.84 -7.01 11.00
C ASN A 68 -16.55 -5.88 11.77
N THR A 69 -15.98 -5.37 12.85
CA THR A 69 -16.63 -4.37 13.73
C THR A 69 -15.96 -2.99 13.70
N ARG A 70 -14.79 -2.88 13.08
CA ARG A 70 -14.02 -1.63 12.99
C ARG A 70 -14.25 -0.93 11.66
N SER A 71 -13.98 0.37 11.65
CA SER A 71 -14.06 1.12 10.39
C SER A 71 -12.87 0.81 9.50
N ASP A 72 -13.08 0.87 8.18
CA ASP A 72 -12.01 0.73 7.18
C ASP A 72 -10.85 1.68 7.48
N LEU A 73 -11.14 2.91 7.90
CA LEU A 73 -10.14 3.92 8.22
C LEU A 73 -9.27 3.51 9.41
N GLU A 74 -9.86 2.97 10.48
CA GLU A 74 -9.09 2.46 11.63
C GLU A 74 -8.16 1.32 11.23
N LEU A 75 -8.62 0.43 10.35
CA LEU A 75 -7.83 -0.69 9.84
C LEU A 75 -6.67 -0.17 8.97
N HIS A 76 -6.95 0.72 8.02
CA HIS A 76 -5.95 1.31 7.12
C HIS A 76 -4.95 2.23 7.83
N GLN A 77 -5.32 2.81 8.97
CA GLN A 77 -4.46 3.64 9.81
C GLN A 77 -3.72 2.86 10.91
N PHE A 78 -3.81 1.53 10.89
CA PHE A 78 -3.11 0.63 11.81
C PHE A 78 -3.43 0.87 13.28
N LYS A 79 -4.63 1.38 13.60
CA LYS A 79 -5.02 1.68 14.99
C LYS A 79 -5.06 0.42 15.88
N TRP A 80 -5.12 -0.75 15.26
CA TRP A 80 -5.04 -2.07 15.90
C TRP A 80 -3.65 -2.41 16.47
N LEU A 81 -2.58 -1.69 16.10
CA LEU A 81 -1.23 -1.88 16.66
C LEU A 81 -1.08 -1.20 18.03
N GLY A 82 -1.88 -0.18 18.34
CA GLY A 82 -1.79 0.61 19.57
C GLY A 82 -0.64 1.63 19.60
N ASP A 83 0.48 1.36 18.92
CA ASP A 83 1.62 2.27 18.76
C ASP A 83 2.18 2.22 17.32
N ASP A 84 2.36 3.40 16.71
CA ASP A 84 2.92 3.56 15.37
C ASP A 84 4.42 3.21 15.32
N ASN A 85 5.14 3.22 16.45
CA ASN A 85 6.53 2.76 16.52
C ASN A 85 6.70 1.27 16.17
N LEU A 86 5.59 0.52 16.15
CA LEU A 86 5.57 -0.88 15.72
C LEU A 86 5.49 -1.03 14.19
N ILE A 87 5.43 0.07 13.44
CA ILE A 87 5.39 0.10 11.98
C ILE A 87 6.80 0.38 11.43
N GLY A 88 7.41 -0.64 10.82
CA GLY A 88 8.66 -0.50 10.09
C GLY A 88 8.45 0.01 8.66
N SER A 89 9.54 0.47 8.04
CA SER A 89 9.50 1.03 6.69
C SER A 89 10.06 0.04 5.65
N LEU A 90 9.42 -0.03 4.50
CA LEU A 90 9.91 -0.69 3.30
C LEU A 90 10.25 0.35 2.22
N PRO A 91 11.23 0.07 1.34
CA PRO A 91 11.53 0.94 0.21
C PRO A 91 10.32 1.12 -0.72
N LEU A 92 10.03 2.36 -1.13
CA LEU A 92 8.86 2.69 -1.97
C LEU A 92 8.83 1.95 -3.33
N VAL A 93 9.96 1.41 -3.79
CA VAL A 93 10.01 0.56 -5.00
C VAL A 93 9.17 -0.71 -4.86
N TRP A 94 8.90 -1.18 -3.64
CA TRP A 94 8.03 -2.32 -3.33
C TRP A 94 6.54 -1.95 -3.22
N ASN A 95 6.17 -0.70 -3.49
CA ASN A 95 4.80 -0.25 -3.61
C ASN A 95 4.73 1.03 -4.46
N HIS A 96 5.22 0.96 -5.69
CA HIS A 96 5.27 2.12 -6.58
C HIS A 96 3.86 2.49 -7.05
N LEU A 97 3.36 3.65 -6.62
CA LEU A 97 2.02 4.14 -6.99
C LEU A 97 2.04 4.70 -8.41
N VAL A 98 1.41 3.98 -9.35
CA VAL A 98 1.33 4.38 -10.76
C VAL A 98 0.50 5.66 -10.89
N GLU A 99 0.91 6.58 -11.77
CA GLU A 99 0.37 7.95 -11.95
C GLU A 99 0.63 8.92 -10.79
N ASP A 100 0.84 8.45 -9.56
CA ASP A 100 1.18 9.30 -8.41
C ASP A 100 2.69 9.57 -8.31
N TYR A 101 3.53 8.67 -8.85
CA TYR A 101 4.99 8.83 -8.91
C TYR A 101 5.51 8.80 -10.35
N PRO A 102 6.63 9.50 -10.65
CA PRO A 102 7.26 9.40 -11.96
C PRO A 102 7.67 7.95 -12.26
N TYR A 103 7.52 7.55 -13.53
CA TYR A 103 7.97 6.25 -14.01
C TYR A 103 9.35 5.86 -13.46
N ASN A 104 9.43 4.64 -12.94
CA ASN A 104 10.63 4.09 -12.34
C ASN A 104 10.91 2.69 -12.91
N PRO A 105 11.91 2.52 -13.79
CA PRO A 105 12.23 1.21 -14.35
C PRO A 105 12.62 0.19 -13.26
N GLU A 106 13.08 0.65 -12.09
CA GLU A 106 13.46 -0.18 -10.95
C GLU A 106 12.31 -0.50 -9.99
N ALA A 107 11.08 -0.07 -10.27
CA ALA A 107 9.91 -0.42 -9.47
C ALA A 107 9.80 -1.95 -9.35
N ALA A 108 9.86 -2.45 -8.12
CA ALA A 108 9.83 -3.87 -7.80
C ALA A 108 8.40 -4.42 -7.71
N LEU A 109 7.46 -3.55 -7.32
CA LEU A 109 6.02 -3.83 -7.34
C LEU A 109 5.30 -2.54 -7.74
N VAL A 110 4.51 -2.61 -8.81
CA VAL A 110 3.71 -1.48 -9.30
C VAL A 110 2.26 -1.61 -8.83
N HIS A 111 1.72 -0.52 -8.31
CA HIS A 111 0.40 -0.41 -7.73
C HIS A 111 -0.43 0.64 -8.48
N TYR A 112 -1.28 0.15 -9.37
CA TYR A 112 -2.30 0.94 -10.05
C TYR A 112 -3.35 1.43 -9.06
N THR A 113 -3.30 2.71 -8.68
CA THR A 113 -4.20 3.30 -7.68
C THR A 113 -5.48 3.86 -8.30
N TYR A 114 -5.45 4.34 -9.55
CA TYR A 114 -6.61 4.92 -10.25
C TYR A 114 -7.32 3.94 -11.19
N GLY A 115 -6.54 3.16 -11.93
CA GLY A 115 -6.95 2.17 -12.92
C GLY A 115 -5.69 1.57 -13.57
N GLY A 116 -5.77 0.33 -14.05
CA GLY A 116 -4.67 -0.32 -14.77
C GLY A 116 -5.00 -0.57 -16.24
N PRO A 117 -4.08 -1.16 -17.01
CA PRO A 117 -4.21 -1.33 -18.47
C PRO A 117 -5.34 -2.28 -18.89
N TYR A 118 -6.10 -2.80 -17.94
CA TYR A 118 -7.32 -3.59 -18.16
C TYR A 118 -8.59 -2.73 -18.20
N PHE A 119 -8.48 -1.40 -18.07
CA PHE A 119 -9.56 -0.44 -18.31
C PHE A 119 -9.28 0.38 -19.57
N GLU A 120 -10.33 0.68 -20.35
CA GLU A 120 -10.22 1.41 -21.61
C GLU A 120 -9.61 2.80 -21.41
N GLU A 121 -9.94 3.46 -20.29
CA GLU A 121 -9.43 4.79 -19.94
C GLU A 121 -7.96 4.80 -19.49
N TYR A 122 -7.36 3.63 -19.25
CA TYR A 122 -6.00 3.46 -18.70
C TYR A 122 -5.12 2.53 -19.54
N LEU A 123 -5.49 2.26 -20.79
CA LEU A 123 -4.72 1.37 -21.69
C LEU A 123 -3.27 1.84 -21.88
N ASP A 124 -3.04 3.16 -21.89
CA ASP A 124 -1.72 3.76 -22.12
C ASP A 124 -1.01 4.20 -20.82
N CYS A 125 -1.45 3.70 -19.65
CA CYS A 125 -0.81 4.07 -18.37
C CYS A 125 0.63 3.54 -18.26
N ASP A 126 1.40 4.11 -17.34
CA ASP A 126 2.74 3.62 -17.04
C ASP A 126 2.70 2.10 -16.72
N TYR A 127 3.70 1.37 -17.24
CA TYR A 127 3.81 -0.10 -17.12
C TYR A 127 2.66 -0.89 -17.79
N ALA A 128 1.94 -0.33 -18.78
CA ALA A 128 0.85 -1.03 -19.47
C ALA A 128 1.27 -2.31 -20.21
N GLU A 129 2.54 -2.41 -20.62
CA GLU A 129 3.10 -3.53 -21.40
C GLU A 129 3.79 -4.62 -20.53
N ASP A 130 3.78 -4.46 -19.20
CA ASP A 130 4.42 -5.39 -18.25
C ASP A 130 3.60 -6.67 -17.98
#